data_AF-A0A7Y8HFY7-F1
#
_entry.id   AF-A0A7Y8HFY7-F1
#
_cell.length_a   1.000
_cell.length_b   1.000
_cell.length_c   1.000
_cell.angle_alpha   90.00
_cell.angle_beta   90.00
_cell.angle_gamma   90.00
#
_symmetry.space_group_name_H-M   'P 1'
#
loop_
_entity.id
_entity.type
_entity.pdbx_description
1 polymer ?
#
loop_
_entity_poly.entity_id
_entity_poly.type
_entity_poly.pdbx_seq_one_letter_code
_entity_poly.pdbx_strand_id
1 'polypeptide(L)'
;SLEAIESLAAPLGITILLENMDRTFNTTKEIGDALARIPCLGFQLDVGHANLNVEKNRTEEFLTAFRDRLAHVHLSDNFGKSEDLHLPLRAGTIPWPKMIGLLKKSGYDGTVTLEVFSVDRRYLILSRDILRQLWGE
;
A
#
# COMPACT_ATOMS: atom_id res chain seq x y z
N SER A 1 -4.47 20.64 -9.34
CA SER A 1 -4.98 19.97 -8.13
C SER A 1 -5.33 18.53 -8.47
N LEU A 2 -5.74 17.70 -7.50
CA LEU A 2 -6.19 16.34 -7.78
C LEU A 2 -7.40 16.33 -8.73
N GLU A 3 -8.32 17.29 -8.62
CA GLU A 3 -9.48 17.43 -9.52
C GLU A 3 -9.04 17.66 -10.97
N ALA A 4 -8.02 18.50 -11.18
CA ALA A 4 -7.50 18.77 -12.53
C ALA A 4 -6.86 17.52 -13.15
N ILE A 5 -6.16 16.71 -12.35
CA ILE A 5 -5.56 15.46 -12.82
C ILE A 5 -6.66 14.44 -13.15
N GLU A 6 -7.65 14.31 -12.28
CA GLU A 6 -8.78 13.41 -12.49
C GLU A 6 -9.58 13.77 -13.75
N SER A 7 -9.86 15.06 -13.96
CA SER A 7 -10.57 15.53 -15.16
C SER A 7 -9.83 15.24 -16.47
N LEU A 8 -8.50 15.13 -16.43
CA LEU A 8 -7.67 14.72 -17.57
C LEU A 8 -7.61 13.19 -17.73
N ALA A 9 -7.66 12.45 -16.62
CA ALA A 9 -7.56 10.99 -16.60
C ALA A 9 -8.87 10.29 -16.99
N ALA A 10 -10.01 10.82 -16.55
CA ALA A 10 -11.32 10.19 -16.74
C ALA A 10 -11.68 9.93 -18.22
N PRO A 11 -11.49 10.87 -19.17
CA PRO A 11 -11.77 10.61 -20.59
C PRO A 11 -10.87 9.51 -21.20
N LEU A 12 -9.73 9.23 -20.58
CA LEU A 12 -8.78 8.20 -21.02
C LEU A 12 -9.05 6.84 -20.37
N GLY A 13 -10.06 6.73 -19.50
CA GLY A 13 -10.33 5.52 -18.72
C GLY A 13 -9.25 5.22 -17.68
N ILE A 14 -8.44 6.22 -17.30
CA ILE A 14 -7.39 6.07 -16.30
C ILE A 14 -7.96 6.41 -14.92
N THR A 15 -7.82 5.48 -13.98
CA THR A 15 -8.19 5.72 -12.58
C THR A 15 -6.99 6.25 -11.82
N ILE A 16 -7.19 7.34 -11.07
CA ILE A 16 -6.17 7.90 -10.18
C ILE A 16 -6.34 7.26 -8.80
N LEU A 17 -5.23 6.78 -8.24
CA LEU A 17 -5.18 6.17 -6.92
C LEU A 17 -4.46 7.11 -5.95
N LEU A 18 -5.04 7.25 -4.75
CA LEU A 18 -4.41 7.98 -3.66
C LEU A 18 -3.68 7.00 -2.74
N GLU A 19 -2.39 7.21 -2.56
CA GLU A 19 -1.52 6.39 -1.71
C GLU A 19 -1.40 6.97 -0.30
N ASN A 20 -1.34 6.10 0.72
CA ASN A 20 -0.97 6.51 2.07
C ASN A 20 0.56 6.74 2.17
N MET A 21 0.97 7.91 2.66
CA MET A 21 2.40 8.25 2.84
C MET A 21 2.79 8.29 4.32
N ASP A 22 4.06 8.58 4.61
CA ASP A 22 4.63 8.61 5.97
C ASP A 22 4.22 9.83 6.82
N ARG A 23 4.13 11.02 6.21
CA ARG A 23 3.92 12.31 6.90
C ARG A 23 2.56 12.92 6.62
N THR A 24 2.23 13.11 5.34
CA THR A 24 0.95 13.67 4.89
C THR A 24 0.12 12.57 4.26
N PHE A 25 -1.19 12.52 4.47
CA PHE A 25 -2.01 11.37 4.06
C PHE A 25 -1.58 10.08 4.76
N ASN A 26 -1.14 10.20 6.01
CA ASN A 26 -0.79 9.05 6.82
C ASN A 26 -1.96 8.62 7.71
N THR A 27 -3.07 9.38 7.75
CA THR A 27 -4.27 9.05 8.53
C THR A 27 -5.47 8.69 7.66
N THR A 28 -6.36 7.84 8.21
CA THR A 28 -7.67 7.59 7.61
C THR A 28 -8.52 8.86 7.48
N LYS A 29 -8.34 9.86 8.35
CA LYS A 29 -9.06 11.13 8.20
C LYS A 29 -8.63 11.88 6.94
N GLU A 30 -7.33 12.10 6.74
CA GLU A 30 -6.83 12.88 5.60
C GLU A 30 -7.14 12.21 4.26
N ILE A 31 -6.93 10.89 4.18
CA ILE A 31 -7.28 10.11 2.98
C ILE A 31 -8.79 10.12 2.78
N GLY A 32 -9.58 9.92 3.84
CA GLY A 32 -11.03 9.94 3.78
C GLY A 32 -11.59 11.27 3.28
N ASP A 33 -11.04 12.39 3.74
CA ASP A 33 -11.43 13.73 3.31
C ASP A 33 -11.17 13.92 1.80
N ALA A 34 -10.02 13.45 1.28
CA ALA A 34 -9.70 13.51 -0.15
C ALA A 34 -10.59 12.58 -0.99
N LEU A 35 -10.80 11.36 -0.53
CA LEU A 35 -11.65 10.35 -1.16
C LEU A 35 -13.13 10.77 -1.18
N ALA A 36 -13.61 11.51 -0.17
CA ALA A 36 -14.96 12.07 -0.15
C ALA A 36 -15.12 13.26 -1.10
N ARG A 37 -14.08 14.10 -1.19
CA ARG A 37 -14.07 15.27 -2.08
C ARG A 37 -14.02 14.89 -3.56
N ILE A 38 -13.34 13.79 -3.91
CA ILE A 38 -13.20 13.30 -5.29
C ILE A 38 -13.60 11.82 -5.33
N PRO A 39 -14.90 11.50 -5.50
CA PRO A 39 -15.42 10.14 -5.36
C PRO A 39 -14.84 9.10 -6.33
N CYS A 40 -14.35 9.55 -7.48
CA CYS A 40 -13.73 8.72 -8.52
C CYS A 40 -12.27 8.32 -8.22
N LEU A 41 -11.67 8.84 -7.14
CA LEU A 41 -10.35 8.35 -6.69
C LEU A 41 -10.47 6.96 -6.09
N GLY A 42 -9.59 6.07 -6.52
CA GLY A 42 -9.31 4.81 -5.82
C GLY A 42 -8.32 5.02 -4.68
N PHE A 43 -8.21 4.00 -3.83
CA PHE A 43 -7.21 3.94 -2.77
C PHE A 43 -6.12 2.94 -3.14
N GLN A 44 -4.86 3.35 -2.96
CA GLN A 44 -3.68 2.49 -3.05
C GLN A 44 -3.10 2.34 -1.65
N LEU A 45 -3.04 1.10 -1.17
CA LEU A 45 -2.44 0.83 0.13
C LEU A 45 -0.95 0.54 -0.04
N ASP A 46 -0.10 1.36 0.55
CA ASP A 46 1.30 1.04 0.78
C ASP A 46 1.48 0.49 2.21
N VAL A 47 1.81 -0.80 2.31
CA VAL A 47 2.00 -1.50 3.59
C VAL A 47 3.30 -1.08 4.28
N GLY A 48 4.32 -0.70 3.51
CA GLY A 48 5.59 -0.18 3.99
C GLY A 48 5.41 1.16 4.68
N HIS A 49 4.78 2.12 4.01
CA HIS A 49 4.44 3.44 4.57
C HIS A 49 3.53 3.33 5.80
N ALA A 50 2.59 2.39 5.81
CA ALA A 50 1.74 2.14 6.97
C ALA A 50 2.51 1.68 8.22
N ASN A 51 3.80 1.33 8.10
CA ASN A 51 4.68 0.97 9.22
C ASN A 51 5.55 2.13 9.73
N LEU A 52 5.67 3.23 8.99
CA LEU A 52 6.62 4.31 9.30
C LEU A 52 6.11 5.23 10.41
N ASN A 53 7.01 5.62 11.31
CA ASN A 53 6.73 6.57 12.40
C ASN A 53 5.55 6.18 13.31
N VAL A 54 5.25 4.89 13.45
CA VAL A 54 4.13 4.38 14.25
C VAL A 54 4.56 3.21 15.10
N GLU A 55 3.88 2.98 16.23
CA GLU A 55 4.15 1.82 17.08
C GLU A 55 3.65 0.50 16.47
N LYS A 56 2.57 0.58 15.68
CA LYS A 56 1.92 -0.57 15.04
C LYS A 56 1.56 -0.20 13.61
N ASN A 57 1.86 -1.12 12.67
CA ASN A 57 1.47 -0.98 11.27
C ASN A 57 -0.04 -0.73 11.12
N ARG A 58 -0.40 0.30 10.34
CA ARG A 58 -1.76 0.83 10.17
C ARG A 58 -2.55 0.19 9.03
N THR A 59 -2.02 -0.83 8.36
CA THR A 59 -2.71 -1.54 7.26
C THR A 59 -4.13 -1.96 7.63
N GLU A 60 -4.34 -2.50 8.84
CA GLU A 60 -5.67 -2.91 9.33
C GLU A 60 -6.66 -1.74 9.42
N GLU A 61 -6.17 -0.56 9.83
CA GLU A 61 -6.96 0.67 9.92
C GLU A 61 -7.41 1.13 8.53
N PHE A 62 -6.47 1.20 7.58
CA PHE A 62 -6.77 1.60 6.20
C PHE A 62 -7.69 0.61 5.49
N LEU A 63 -7.49 -0.70 5.66
CA LEU A 63 -8.38 -1.70 5.08
C LEU A 63 -9.79 -1.61 5.68
N THR A 64 -9.91 -1.35 6.98
CA THR A 64 -11.22 -1.16 7.61
C THR A 64 -11.95 0.05 7.03
N ALA A 65 -11.22 1.15 6.77
CA ALA A 65 -11.81 2.38 6.24
C ALA A 65 -12.08 2.34 4.73
N PHE A 66 -11.21 1.71 3.95
CA PHE A 66 -11.13 1.93 2.49
C PHE A 66 -11.11 0.67 1.63
N ARG A 67 -11.39 -0.52 2.19
CA ARG A 67 -11.44 -1.77 1.40
C ARG A 67 -12.32 -1.69 0.15
N ASP A 68 -13.45 -0.99 0.22
CA ASP A 68 -14.39 -0.86 -0.91
C ASP A 68 -13.85 0.06 -2.03
N ARG A 69 -12.77 0.80 -1.74
CA ARG A 69 -12.09 1.72 -2.67
C ARG A 69 -10.69 1.20 -3.05
N LEU A 70 -10.23 0.11 -2.44
CA LEU A 70 -8.88 -0.41 -2.60
C LEU A 70 -8.72 -0.99 -4.01
N ALA A 71 -7.83 -0.39 -4.80
CA ALA A 71 -7.60 -0.78 -6.18
C ALA A 71 -6.20 -1.35 -6.44
N HIS A 72 -5.21 -0.98 -5.62
CA HIS A 72 -3.83 -1.44 -5.77
C HIS A 72 -3.09 -1.50 -4.43
N VAL A 73 -2.04 -2.31 -4.36
CA VAL A 73 -1.22 -2.47 -3.14
C VAL A 73 0.26 -2.43 -3.47
N HIS A 74 1.01 -1.69 -2.67
CA HIS A 74 2.47 -1.66 -2.66
C HIS A 74 3.02 -2.37 -1.42
N LEU A 75 4.04 -3.21 -1.64
CA LEU A 75 4.68 -3.99 -0.59
C LEU A 75 6.19 -3.76 -0.59
N SER A 76 6.68 -3.29 0.55
CA SER A 76 8.08 -3.17 0.89
C SER A 76 8.24 -3.30 2.41
N ASP A 77 9.41 -3.69 2.89
CA ASP A 77 9.68 -3.85 4.33
C ASP A 77 10.54 -2.71 4.88
N ASN A 78 10.45 -2.44 6.18
CA ASN A 78 11.26 -1.44 6.87
C ASN A 78 11.29 -1.72 8.38
N PHE A 79 12.03 -0.92 9.14
CA PHE A 79 12.17 -1.10 10.60
C PHE A 79 11.12 -0.33 11.43
N GLY A 80 10.13 0.28 10.78
CA GLY A 80 9.08 1.09 11.42
C GLY A 80 9.59 2.42 11.99
N LYS A 81 10.68 2.94 11.42
CA LYS A 81 11.32 4.20 11.81
C LYS A 81 10.95 5.29 10.80
N SER A 82 11.73 6.36 10.77
CA SER A 82 11.56 7.44 9.79
C SER A 82 12.09 7.07 8.41
N GLU A 83 12.96 6.06 8.32
CA GLU A 83 13.59 5.66 7.08
C GLU A 83 12.67 4.73 6.28
N ASP A 84 12.26 5.22 5.12
CA ASP A 84 11.55 4.44 4.12
C ASP A 84 12.54 3.62 3.27
N LEU A 85 12.94 2.48 3.83
CA LEU A 85 14.08 1.71 3.33
C LEU A 85 13.77 0.80 2.14
N HIS A 86 12.49 0.54 1.86
CA HIS A 86 12.07 -0.38 0.79
C HIS A 86 12.83 -1.72 0.78
N LEU A 87 12.97 -2.32 1.97
CA LEU A 87 13.70 -3.57 2.15
C LEU A 87 12.94 -4.76 1.54
N PRO A 88 13.64 -5.87 1.25
CA PRO A 88 12.99 -7.11 0.84
C PRO A 88 12.01 -7.60 1.91
N LEU A 89 10.94 -8.31 1.50
CA LEU A 89 9.99 -8.84 2.47
C LEU A 89 10.69 -9.76 3.49
N ARG A 90 10.37 -9.60 4.77
CA ARG A 90 10.97 -10.27 5.93
C ARG A 90 12.39 -9.83 6.29
N ALA A 91 12.90 -8.76 5.68
CA ALA A 91 14.17 -8.16 6.10
C ALA A 91 13.98 -7.03 7.16
N GLY A 92 12.74 -6.56 7.35
CA GLY A 92 12.39 -5.55 8.33
C GLY A 92 11.54 -6.11 9.48
N THR A 93 10.64 -5.28 10.00
CA THR A 93 9.79 -5.60 11.16
C THR A 93 8.34 -5.86 10.81
N ILE A 94 7.94 -5.72 9.54
CA ILE A 94 6.55 -5.90 9.14
C ILE A 94 6.14 -7.38 9.27
N PRO A 95 5.06 -7.71 10.01
CA PRO A 95 4.61 -9.09 10.17
C PRO A 95 3.85 -9.57 8.92
N TRP A 96 4.57 -9.88 7.85
CA TRP A 96 4.01 -10.22 6.53
C TRP A 96 2.89 -11.27 6.53
N PRO A 97 2.95 -12.40 7.25
CA PRO A 97 1.84 -13.34 7.32
C PRO A 97 0.53 -12.69 7.79
N LYS A 98 0.61 -11.76 8.75
CA LYS A 98 -0.53 -10.99 9.22
C LYS A 98 -1.02 -10.01 8.15
N MET A 99 -0.11 -9.26 7.52
CA MET A 99 -0.49 -8.25 6.51
C MET A 99 -1.18 -8.89 5.30
N ILE A 100 -0.61 -9.99 4.77
CA ILE A 100 -1.22 -10.76 3.69
C ILE A 100 -2.57 -11.36 4.12
N GLY A 101 -2.67 -11.87 5.35
CA GLY A 101 -3.95 -12.35 5.89
C GLY A 101 -5.03 -11.26 5.97
N LEU A 102 -4.66 -10.02 6.31
CA LEU A 102 -5.59 -8.89 6.31
C LEU A 102 -6.07 -8.52 4.90
N LEU A 103 -5.18 -8.47 3.92
CA LEU A 103 -5.53 -8.23 2.51
C LEU A 103 -6.48 -9.29 1.97
N LYS A 104 -6.20 -10.57 2.23
CA LYS A 104 -7.09 -11.67 1.84
C LYS A 104 -8.45 -11.56 2.52
N LYS A 105 -8.47 -11.22 3.82
CA LYS A 105 -9.71 -11.03 4.59
C LYS A 105 -10.53 -9.82 4.11
N SER A 106 -9.91 -8.77 3.58
CA SER A 106 -10.65 -7.65 2.99
C SER A 106 -11.30 -7.99 1.65
N GLY A 107 -10.99 -9.16 1.07
CA GLY A 107 -11.45 -9.59 -0.24
C GLY A 107 -10.60 -9.07 -1.39
N TYR A 108 -9.40 -8.56 -1.10
CA TYR A 108 -8.49 -8.08 -2.12
C TYR A 108 -7.87 -9.24 -2.92
N ASP A 109 -7.98 -9.19 -4.24
CA ASP A 109 -7.39 -10.14 -5.19
C ASP A 109 -6.83 -9.40 -6.43
N GLY A 110 -6.42 -8.15 -6.23
CA GLY A 110 -5.91 -7.27 -7.27
C GLY A 110 -4.40 -7.39 -7.47
N THR A 111 -3.84 -6.42 -8.18
CA THR A 111 -2.40 -6.36 -8.49
C THR A 111 -1.56 -5.97 -7.27
N VAL A 112 -0.29 -6.36 -7.25
CA VAL A 112 0.65 -5.98 -6.19
C VAL A 112 1.95 -5.50 -6.83
N THR A 113 2.44 -4.34 -6.41
CA THR A 113 3.82 -3.90 -6.72
C THR A 113 4.73 -4.27 -5.55
N LEU A 114 5.86 -4.91 -5.85
CA LEU A 114 6.96 -5.11 -4.90
C LEU A 114 7.98 -3.99 -5.09
N GLU A 115 8.10 -3.12 -4.11
CA GLU A 115 9.03 -1.99 -4.13
C GLU A 115 10.27 -2.32 -3.31
N VAL A 116 11.16 -3.10 -3.92
CA VAL A 116 12.41 -3.55 -3.27
C VAL A 116 13.58 -2.77 -3.85
N PHE A 117 14.12 -1.83 -3.07
CA PHE A 117 15.20 -0.95 -3.52
C PHE A 117 16.55 -1.58 -3.23
N SER A 118 17.04 -2.36 -4.19
CA SER A 118 18.37 -2.93 -4.16
C SER A 118 18.97 -3.03 -5.56
N VAL A 119 20.29 -2.80 -5.65
CA VAL A 119 21.06 -3.06 -6.86
C VAL A 119 21.04 -4.55 -7.24
N ASP A 120 20.93 -5.43 -6.24
CA ASP A 120 20.89 -6.87 -6.46
C ASP A 120 19.44 -7.34 -6.65
N ARG A 121 19.09 -7.66 -7.89
CA ARG A 121 17.75 -8.12 -8.29
C ARG A 121 17.31 -9.40 -7.58
N ARG A 122 18.22 -10.19 -6.99
CA ARG A 122 17.85 -11.41 -6.25
C ARG A 122 16.95 -11.11 -5.05
N TYR A 123 17.06 -9.93 -4.46
CA TYR A 123 16.21 -9.50 -3.36
C TYR A 123 14.74 -9.28 -3.77
N LEU A 124 14.52 -8.75 -4.98
CA LEU A 124 13.17 -8.62 -5.54
C LEU A 124 12.58 -10.00 -5.84
N ILE A 125 13.39 -10.91 -6.41
CA ILE A 125 12.97 -12.29 -6.70
C ILE A 125 12.59 -13.02 -5.41
N LEU A 126 13.42 -12.91 -4.36
CA LEU A 126 13.12 -13.46 -3.03
C LEU A 126 11.79 -12.94 -2.49
N SER A 127 11.56 -11.62 -2.59
CA SER A 127 10.32 -10.98 -2.12
C SER A 127 9.09 -11.48 -2.87
N ARG A 128 9.19 -11.67 -4.19
CA ARG A 128 8.13 -12.28 -5.01
C ARG A 128 7.82 -13.69 -4.55
N ASP A 129 8.83 -14.51 -4.31
CA ASP A 129 8.65 -15.91 -3.91
C ASP A 129 8.03 -16.02 -2.52
N ILE A 130 8.44 -15.15 -1.58
CA ILE A 130 7.80 -15.01 -0.26
C ILE A 130 6.33 -14.60 -0.41
N LEU A 131 6.03 -13.62 -1.25
CA LEU A 131 4.66 -13.16 -1.47
C LEU A 131 3.78 -14.30 -2.00
N ARG A 132 4.22 -15.01 -3.05
CA ARG A 132 3.48 -16.15 -3.63
C ARG A 132 3.21 -17.22 -2.59
N GLN A 133 4.22 -17.61 -1.82
CA GLN A 133 4.07 -18.57 -0.73
C GLN A 133 3.02 -18.12 0.30
N LEU A 134 3.02 -16.84 0.69
CA LEU A 134 2.05 -16.29 1.66
C LEU A 134 0.65 -16.15 1.06
N TRP A 135 0.55 -15.85 -0.23
CA TRP A 135 -0.72 -15.71 -0.95
C TRP A 135 -1.38 -17.08 -1.16
N GLY A 136 -0.58 -18.13 -1.37
CA GLY A 136 -1.01 -19.49 -1.65
C GLY A 136 -0.86 -19.88 -3.13
N GLU A 137 0.13 -19.29 -3.81
CA GLU A 137 0.51 -19.56 -5.21
C GLU A 137 1.83 -20.33 -5.34
#